data_AF-A0A7S2FVB3-F1
#
_entry.id   AF-A0A7S2FVB3-F1
#
_cell.length_a   1.000
_cell.length_b   1.000
_cell.length_c   1.000
_cell.angle_alpha   90.00
_cell.angle_beta   90.00
_cell.angle_gamma   90.00
#
_symmetry.space_group_name_H-M   'P 1'
#
loop_
_entity.id
_entity.type
_entity.pdbx_description
1 polymer ?
#
loop_
_entity_poly.entity_id
_entity_poly.type
_entity_poly.pdbx_seq_one_letter_code
_entity_poly.pdbx_strand_id
1 'polypeptide(L)'
;PVDEKIKATMDRRILLPLGMGFVSGLVIMMGVNHLKQKAKQRDEAPRKRALSAGDIRPPFPAPVVKLLDSASLCYLSTTHAGAPHLSLMHFTYVQHEELIVFTTRRNTLKHRNLVKSPDVAILIHDFPGLTSEGQVLDGEGGEKTYSRTYAVTLYGRAYVLEEGPDSERLREKHLARQPESAVFIKGDDIAVVTVLIHTARLCDSADKVTEWSSTGQ
;
A
#
# COMPACT_ATOMS: atom_id res chain seq x y z
N PRO A 1 42.55 -9.20 -44.16
CA PRO A 1 41.31 -9.87 -44.61
C PRO A 1 40.09 -8.99 -44.34
N VAL A 2 39.80 -8.16 -45.35
CA VAL A 2 38.52 -7.50 -45.72
C VAL A 2 37.69 -6.85 -44.60
N ASP A 3 37.89 -5.54 -44.49
CA ASP A 3 36.87 -4.53 -44.20
C ASP A 3 35.96 -4.28 -45.43
N GLU A 4 34.75 -3.79 -45.17
CA GLU A 4 33.86 -3.00 -46.06
C GLU A 4 33.40 -3.56 -47.43
N LYS A 5 32.07 -3.66 -47.58
CA LYS A 5 31.20 -3.31 -48.75
C LYS A 5 29.82 -3.94 -48.52
N ILE A 6 28.82 -3.27 -47.95
CA ILE A 6 27.98 -2.21 -48.55
C ILE A 6 27.71 -2.41 -50.06
N LYS A 7 26.42 -2.68 -50.35
CA LYS A 7 25.64 -2.42 -51.58
C LYS A 7 26.04 -3.12 -52.88
N ALA A 8 25.16 -4.03 -53.33
CA ALA A 8 24.49 -3.96 -54.64
C ALA A 8 23.42 -5.09 -54.71
N THR A 9 22.12 -4.85 -54.79
CA THR A 9 21.33 -4.31 -55.93
C THR A 9 20.80 -5.44 -56.82
N MET A 10 19.45 -5.46 -56.98
CA MET A 10 18.68 -5.90 -58.16
C MET A 10 18.62 -7.39 -58.49
N ASP A 11 17.57 -7.96 -59.09
CA ASP A 11 16.22 -7.54 -59.47
C ASP A 11 15.56 -8.84 -59.98
N ARG A 12 14.37 -9.20 -59.52
CA ARG A 12 13.50 -10.11 -60.28
C ARG A 12 12.06 -9.64 -60.14
N ARG A 13 11.72 -8.68 -60.99
CA ARG A 13 10.35 -8.41 -61.45
C ARG A 13 9.75 -9.71 -62.01
N ILE A 14 8.64 -10.15 -61.43
CA ILE A 14 7.62 -10.92 -62.14
C ILE A 14 6.34 -10.09 -62.07
N LEU A 15 5.88 -9.74 -63.26
CA LEU A 15 4.64 -9.06 -63.60
C LEU A 15 3.43 -9.95 -63.26
N LEU A 16 2.29 -9.35 -62.90
CA LEU A 16 0.87 -9.71 -63.18
C LEU A 16 -0.07 -9.30 -62.01
N PRO A 17 -1.40 -9.15 -62.22
CA PRO A 17 -2.05 -7.97 -62.77
C PRO A 17 -3.01 -7.30 -61.75
N LEU A 18 -3.53 -6.12 -62.10
CA LEU A 18 -4.67 -5.51 -61.42
C LEU A 18 -5.85 -6.49 -61.39
N GLY A 19 -6.33 -6.79 -60.18
CA GLY A 19 -7.60 -7.45 -59.93
C GLY A 19 -8.23 -6.89 -58.66
N MET A 20 -9.28 -6.08 -58.84
CA MET A 20 -10.20 -5.68 -57.76
C MET A 20 -10.74 -6.94 -57.08
N GLY A 21 -10.62 -7.00 -55.75
CA GLY A 21 -11.17 -8.08 -54.94
C GLY A 21 -11.35 -7.61 -53.50
N PHE A 22 -12.55 -7.11 -53.22
CA PHE A 22 -13.06 -6.86 -51.88
C PHE A 22 -12.92 -8.09 -50.98
N VAL A 23 -12.15 -8.00 -49.89
CA VAL A 23 -12.44 -8.76 -48.65
C VAL A 23 -12.29 -7.80 -47.47
N SER A 24 -13.21 -6.85 -47.43
CA SER A 24 -13.62 -6.18 -46.20
C SER A 24 -14.43 -7.19 -45.37
N GLY A 25 -14.17 -7.25 -44.06
CA GLY A 25 -15.27 -7.53 -43.11
C GLY A 25 -15.05 -8.58 -42.02
N LEU A 26 -14.15 -9.56 -42.14
CA LEU A 26 -14.22 -10.73 -41.24
C LEU A 26 -13.21 -10.76 -40.07
N VAL A 27 -12.12 -9.99 -40.09
CA VAL A 27 -11.14 -9.97 -38.98
C VAL A 27 -11.44 -8.88 -37.93
N ILE A 28 -12.32 -7.91 -38.23
CA ILE A 28 -12.77 -6.91 -37.26
C ILE A 28 -13.90 -7.47 -36.36
N MET A 29 -14.59 -8.54 -36.77
CA MET A 29 -15.80 -9.01 -36.08
C MET A 29 -15.54 -9.81 -34.79
N MET A 30 -14.36 -10.44 -34.63
CA MET A 30 -14.03 -11.20 -33.41
C MET A 30 -13.58 -10.30 -32.25
N GLY A 31 -12.98 -9.15 -32.52
CA GLY A 31 -12.58 -8.17 -31.48
C GLY A 31 -13.77 -7.39 -30.90
N VAL A 32 -14.82 -7.17 -31.69
CA VAL A 32 -16.02 -6.41 -31.27
C VAL A 32 -16.92 -7.24 -30.36
N ASN A 33 -16.98 -8.56 -30.53
CA ASN A 33 -17.83 -9.42 -29.69
C ASN A 33 -17.32 -9.55 -28.24
N HIS A 34 -16.01 -9.52 -28.01
CA HIS A 34 -15.45 -9.53 -26.66
C HIS A 34 -15.64 -8.18 -25.93
N LEU A 35 -15.64 -7.08 -26.68
CA LEU A 35 -15.98 -5.74 -26.16
C LEU A 35 -17.48 -5.59 -25.86
N LYS A 36 -18.35 -6.22 -26.66
CA LYS A 36 -19.80 -6.25 -26.40
C LYS A 36 -20.19 -7.13 -25.20
N GLN A 37 -19.44 -8.19 -24.90
CA GLN A 37 -19.65 -8.97 -23.66
C GLN A 37 -19.23 -8.19 -22.40
N LYS A 38 -18.15 -7.40 -22.45
CA LYS A 38 -17.79 -6.47 -21.35
C LYS A 38 -18.76 -5.30 -21.19
N ALA A 39 -19.42 -4.87 -22.27
CA ALA A 39 -20.39 -3.78 -22.22
C ALA A 39 -21.80 -4.21 -21.75
N LYS A 40 -22.18 -5.48 -21.92
CA LYS A 40 -23.51 -5.98 -21.53
C LYS A 40 -23.64 -6.34 -20.04
N GLN A 41 -22.56 -6.27 -19.26
CA GLN A 41 -22.58 -6.39 -17.79
C GLN A 41 -22.78 -5.04 -17.06
N ARG A 42 -23.21 -3.98 -17.76
CA ARG A 42 -23.35 -2.63 -17.19
C ARG A 42 -24.79 -2.14 -16.95
N ASP A 43 -25.80 -2.96 -17.21
CA ASP A 43 -27.20 -2.61 -16.94
C ASP A 43 -27.81 -3.47 -15.80
N GLU A 44 -27.15 -3.50 -14.65
CA GLU A 44 -27.84 -3.81 -13.39
C GLU A 44 -28.33 -2.50 -12.76
N ALA A 45 -29.65 -2.39 -12.58
CA ALA A 45 -30.31 -1.32 -11.83
C ALA A 45 -29.65 -1.12 -10.44
N PRO A 46 -29.68 0.09 -9.85
CA PRO A 46 -29.00 0.36 -8.60
C PRO A 46 -29.59 -0.53 -7.50
N ARG A 47 -28.86 -1.59 -7.13
CA ARG A 47 -29.15 -2.36 -5.93
C ARG A 47 -29.08 -1.40 -4.76
N LYS A 48 -30.22 -1.16 -4.11
CA LYS A 48 -30.30 -0.52 -2.79
C LYS A 48 -29.40 -1.32 -1.85
N ARG A 49 -28.15 -0.90 -1.65
CA ARG A 49 -27.26 -1.52 -0.67
C ARG A 49 -27.40 -0.75 0.63
N ALA A 50 -28.01 -1.40 1.61
CA ALA A 50 -28.05 -0.93 2.98
C ALA A 50 -26.61 -0.68 3.48
N LEU A 51 -26.40 0.45 4.16
CA LEU A 51 -25.16 0.76 4.88
C LEU A 51 -24.91 -0.36 5.91
N SER A 52 -23.83 -1.13 5.75
CA SER A 52 -23.42 -2.15 6.70
C SER A 52 -22.19 -1.68 7.46
N ALA A 53 -22.35 -1.42 8.76
CA ALA A 53 -21.28 -1.17 9.74
C ALA A 53 -20.13 -0.27 9.26
N GLY A 54 -20.44 1.02 9.17
CA GLY A 54 -19.53 2.11 9.51
C GLY A 54 -18.54 2.51 8.43
N ASP A 55 -18.90 3.55 7.68
CA ASP A 55 -17.92 4.40 7.02
C ASP A 55 -16.88 4.81 8.08
N ILE A 56 -15.69 4.26 7.94
CA ILE A 56 -14.55 4.65 8.76
C ILE A 56 -14.39 6.17 8.52
N ARG A 57 -14.17 6.97 9.55
CA ARG A 57 -13.88 8.41 9.46
C ARG A 57 -12.88 8.70 10.56
N PRO A 58 -11.97 9.67 10.42
CA PRO A 58 -11.17 10.07 11.56
C PRO A 58 -12.14 10.64 12.64
N PRO A 59 -11.96 10.31 13.92
CA PRO A 59 -10.91 9.42 14.46
C PRO A 59 -11.15 7.96 14.08
N PHE A 60 -10.08 7.21 13.77
CA PHE A 60 -10.18 5.80 13.35
C PHE A 60 -11.17 4.97 14.22
N PRO A 61 -11.86 3.97 13.64
CA PRO A 61 -12.72 3.05 14.38
C PRO A 61 -11.95 2.37 15.50
N ALA A 62 -12.67 2.07 16.58
CA ALA A 62 -12.09 1.44 17.77
C ALA A 62 -11.21 0.20 17.48
N PRO A 63 -11.55 -0.71 16.54
CA PRO A 63 -10.66 -1.82 16.21
C PRO A 63 -9.30 -1.38 15.63
N VAL A 64 -9.28 -0.36 14.77
CA VAL A 64 -8.04 0.16 14.18
C VAL A 64 -7.22 0.89 15.23
N VAL A 65 -7.86 1.74 16.04
CA VAL A 65 -7.18 2.42 17.16
C VAL A 65 -6.56 1.39 18.10
N LYS A 66 -7.31 0.35 18.49
CA LYS A 66 -6.81 -0.72 19.34
C LYS A 66 -5.61 -1.45 18.73
N LEU A 67 -5.63 -1.72 17.42
CA LEU A 67 -4.49 -2.31 16.72
C LEU A 67 -3.28 -1.38 16.73
N LEU A 68 -3.47 -0.10 16.38
CA LEU A 68 -2.40 0.91 16.36
C LEU A 68 -1.79 1.16 17.74
N ASP A 69 -2.61 1.09 18.79
CA ASP A 69 -2.17 1.28 20.18
C ASP A 69 -1.43 0.06 20.73
N SER A 70 -1.81 -1.15 20.33
CA SER A 70 -1.22 -2.39 20.82
C SER A 70 0.03 -2.83 20.04
N ALA A 71 0.13 -2.50 18.75
CA ALA A 71 1.27 -2.83 17.92
C ALA A 71 2.43 -1.83 18.08
N SER A 72 3.66 -2.34 17.97
CA SER A 72 4.89 -1.53 17.96
C SER A 72 5.61 -1.57 16.62
N LEU A 73 5.32 -2.57 15.78
CA LEU A 73 5.99 -2.84 14.52
C LEU A 73 5.02 -2.74 13.34
N CYS A 74 5.52 -2.21 12.23
CA CYS A 74 4.79 -2.17 10.96
C CYS A 74 5.72 -2.45 9.79
N TYR A 75 5.13 -2.77 8.64
CA TYR A 75 5.83 -2.87 7.36
C TYR A 75 5.56 -1.62 6.54
N LEU A 76 6.57 -0.77 6.40
CA LEU A 76 6.54 0.42 5.55
C LEU A 76 6.93 0.06 4.12
N SER A 77 6.03 0.31 3.18
CA SER A 77 6.30 0.32 1.75
C SER A 77 6.60 1.73 1.28
N THR A 78 7.77 1.89 0.66
CA THR A 78 8.18 3.10 -0.05
C THR A 78 8.43 2.74 -1.51
N THR A 79 8.30 3.68 -2.43
CA THR A 79 8.60 3.44 -3.85
C THR A 79 9.33 4.63 -4.45
N HIS A 80 10.24 4.37 -5.37
CA HIS A 80 10.83 5.42 -6.19
C HIS A 80 11.16 4.85 -7.57
N ALA A 81 10.83 5.60 -8.64
CA ALA A 81 11.07 5.17 -10.02
C ALA A 81 10.53 3.76 -10.35
N GLY A 82 9.38 3.39 -9.77
CA GLY A 82 8.75 2.08 -10.00
C GLY A 82 9.40 0.91 -9.24
N ALA A 83 10.39 1.15 -8.38
CA ALA A 83 11.02 0.14 -7.55
C ALA A 83 10.45 0.17 -6.11
N PRO A 84 9.54 -0.75 -5.73
CA PRO A 84 9.02 -0.83 -4.38
C PRO A 84 10.09 -1.35 -3.41
N HIS A 85 10.04 -0.86 -2.18
CA HIS A 85 10.95 -1.24 -1.11
C HIS A 85 10.19 -1.34 0.22
N LEU A 86 10.25 -2.52 0.84
CA LEU A 86 9.64 -2.79 2.14
C LEU A 86 10.64 -2.64 3.28
N SER A 87 10.12 -2.30 4.45
CA SER A 87 10.93 -2.01 5.62
C SER A 87 10.16 -2.31 6.90
N LEU A 88 10.75 -3.11 7.78
CA LEU A 88 10.25 -3.25 9.15
C LEU A 88 10.59 -1.98 9.94
N MET A 89 9.59 -1.39 10.60
CA MET A 89 9.73 -0.14 11.35
C MET A 89 9.10 -0.27 12.73
N HIS A 90 9.76 0.27 13.75
CA HIS A 90 9.05 0.65 14.97
C HIS A 90 8.23 1.91 14.69
N PHE A 91 7.01 1.96 15.17
CA PHE A 91 6.14 3.13 15.01
C PHE A 91 5.48 3.52 16.33
N THR A 92 4.95 4.74 16.35
CA THR A 92 4.07 5.26 17.39
C THR A 92 2.87 5.92 16.72
N TYR A 93 1.68 5.54 17.14
CA TYR A 93 0.46 6.25 16.77
C TYR A 93 0.22 7.41 17.74
N VAL A 94 0.05 8.62 17.22
CA VAL A 94 -0.27 9.81 18.01
C VAL A 94 -1.73 10.16 17.77
N GLN A 95 -2.61 9.51 18.54
CA GLN A 95 -4.06 9.52 18.31
C GLN A 95 -4.67 10.91 18.19
N HIS A 96 -4.36 11.84 19.09
CA HIS A 96 -4.91 13.21 19.02
C HIS A 96 -4.54 13.96 17.72
N GLU A 97 -3.42 13.60 17.11
CA GLU A 97 -2.93 14.20 15.86
C GLU A 97 -3.23 13.30 14.64
N GLU A 98 -3.87 12.13 14.85
CA GLU A 98 -4.19 11.09 13.86
C GLU A 98 -3.02 10.78 12.90
N LEU A 99 -1.80 10.76 13.43
CA LEU A 99 -0.58 10.55 12.65
C LEU A 99 0.24 9.37 13.16
N ILE A 100 0.98 8.76 12.24
CA ILE A 100 1.99 7.74 12.55
C ILE A 100 3.36 8.41 12.59
N VAL A 101 4.13 8.12 13.63
CA VAL A 101 5.53 8.55 13.77
C VAL A 101 6.44 7.34 13.68
N PHE A 102 7.53 7.48 12.94
CA PHE A 102 8.68 6.58 13.04
C PHE A 102 9.98 7.36 12.81
N THR A 103 11.10 6.70 13.04
CA THR A 103 12.43 7.25 12.81
C THR A 103 13.20 6.41 11.80
N THR A 104 14.12 7.04 11.07
CA THR A 104 14.99 6.34 10.12
C THR A 104 16.32 7.05 9.97
N ARG A 105 17.40 6.29 9.73
CA ARG A 105 18.68 6.88 9.36
C ARG A 105 18.61 7.55 7.99
N ARG A 106 19.24 8.72 7.83
CA ARG A 106 19.17 9.50 6.58
C ARG A 106 19.87 8.81 5.41
N ASN A 107 20.85 7.95 5.70
CA ASN A 107 21.60 7.18 4.69
C ASN A 107 20.87 5.93 4.14
N THR A 108 19.62 5.66 4.54
CA THR A 108 18.88 4.46 4.11
C THR A 108 18.18 4.63 2.76
N LEU A 109 17.86 3.51 2.09
CA LEU A 109 17.05 3.53 0.86
C LEU A 109 15.65 4.07 1.12
N LYS A 110 14.99 3.67 2.22
CA LYS A 110 13.65 4.19 2.57
C LYS A 110 13.66 5.70 2.78
N HIS A 111 14.67 6.27 3.46
CA HIS A 111 14.78 7.72 3.62
C HIS A 111 14.93 8.42 2.26
N ARG A 112 15.82 7.93 1.39
CA ARG A 112 15.97 8.47 0.04
C ARG A 112 14.67 8.39 -0.77
N ASN A 113 13.90 7.32 -0.63
CA ASN A 113 12.60 7.20 -1.29
C ASN A 113 11.59 8.21 -0.73
N LEU A 114 11.48 8.34 0.60
CA LEU A 114 10.56 9.25 1.27
C LEU A 114 10.76 10.71 0.85
N VAL A 115 12.02 11.14 0.70
CA VAL A 115 12.36 12.50 0.24
C VAL A 115 11.90 12.75 -1.21
N LYS A 116 11.92 11.72 -2.07
CA LYS A 116 11.61 11.86 -3.50
C LYS A 116 10.15 11.54 -3.85
N SER A 117 9.49 10.71 -3.04
CA SER A 117 8.18 10.13 -3.33
C SER A 117 7.50 9.88 -1.99
N PRO A 118 6.65 10.83 -1.52
CA PRO A 118 6.15 10.82 -0.16
C PRO A 118 4.95 9.87 0.02
N ASP A 119 4.39 9.33 -1.06
CA ASP A 119 3.28 8.38 -0.98
C ASP A 119 3.78 7.02 -0.46
N VAL A 120 3.14 6.53 0.60
CA VAL A 120 3.53 5.31 1.30
C VAL A 120 2.32 4.42 1.59
N ALA A 121 2.61 3.13 1.78
CA ALA A 121 1.66 2.20 2.38
C ALA A 121 2.28 1.57 3.63
N ILE A 122 1.50 1.39 4.69
CA ILE A 122 1.93 0.82 5.97
C ILE A 122 1.02 -0.36 6.29
N LEU A 123 1.58 -1.54 6.45
CA LEU A 123 0.84 -2.73 6.89
C LEU A 123 1.10 -3.02 8.37
N ILE A 124 0.02 -3.24 9.11
CA ILE A 124 0.02 -3.57 10.55
C ILE A 124 -0.95 -4.74 10.74
N HIS A 125 -0.61 -5.72 11.59
CA HIS A 125 -1.50 -6.82 11.93
C HIS A 125 -1.29 -7.33 13.36
N ASP A 126 -2.30 -7.99 13.92
CA ASP A 126 -2.28 -8.61 15.26
C ASP A 126 -2.47 -10.14 15.23
N PHE A 127 -2.12 -10.79 14.12
CA PHE A 127 -2.26 -12.25 13.94
C PHE A 127 -1.58 -13.05 15.08
N PRO A 128 -2.34 -13.78 15.93
CA PRO A 128 -1.79 -14.59 16.99
C PRO A 128 -1.04 -15.78 16.38
N GLY A 129 0.23 -15.92 16.79
CA GLY A 129 1.19 -16.88 16.23
C GLY A 129 2.54 -16.28 15.84
N LEU A 130 2.68 -14.95 15.88
CA LEU A 130 3.94 -14.22 15.63
C LEU A 130 4.41 -13.38 16.83
N THR A 131 3.62 -13.29 17.90
CA THR A 131 4.00 -12.67 19.17
C THR A 131 4.54 -13.75 20.11
N SER A 132 5.67 -13.49 20.76
CA SER A 132 6.35 -14.41 21.70
C SER A 132 5.48 -14.88 22.86
N GLU A 133 4.34 -14.23 23.08
CA GLU A 133 3.32 -14.68 24.01
C GLU A 133 2.13 -15.20 23.20
N GLY A 134 2.23 -16.47 22.81
CA GLY A 134 1.06 -17.27 22.48
C GLY A 134 0.22 -17.49 23.73
N GLN A 135 -0.43 -16.44 24.23
CA GLN A 135 -1.59 -16.64 25.10
C GLN A 135 -2.76 -17.05 24.22
N VAL A 136 -2.80 -18.35 23.95
CA VAL A 136 -4.07 -19.05 23.84
C VAL A 136 -4.78 -18.77 25.17
N LEU A 137 -5.81 -17.92 25.16
CA LEU A 137 -6.74 -17.90 26.27
C LEU A 137 -7.47 -19.23 26.20
N ASP A 138 -6.98 -20.19 26.98
CA ASP A 138 -7.65 -21.46 27.22
C ASP A 138 -8.97 -21.15 27.95
N GLY A 139 -9.99 -20.81 27.16
CA GLY A 139 -11.36 -20.92 27.63
C GLY A 139 -11.64 -22.40 27.83
N GLU A 140 -11.89 -22.81 29.07
CA GLU A 140 -12.42 -24.13 29.40
C GLU A 140 -13.71 -24.35 28.60
N GLY A 141 -13.60 -25.00 27.44
CA GLY A 141 -14.75 -25.15 26.52
C GLY A 141 -14.43 -25.14 25.03
N GLY A 142 -13.25 -25.53 24.57
CA GLY A 142 -13.03 -26.10 23.22
C GLY A 142 -13.31 -25.24 21.98
N GLU A 143 -13.80 -24.01 22.11
CA GLU A 143 -13.99 -23.09 20.98
C GLU A 143 -12.81 -22.13 20.93
N LYS A 144 -11.88 -22.37 20.00
CA LYS A 144 -10.75 -21.50 19.68
C LYS A 144 -11.30 -20.14 19.22
N THR A 145 -11.60 -19.27 20.18
CA THR A 145 -12.05 -17.92 19.90
C THR A 145 -10.80 -17.13 19.51
N TYR A 146 -10.45 -17.15 18.23
CA TYR A 146 -9.46 -16.20 17.72
C TYR A 146 -9.96 -14.79 18.09
N SER A 147 -9.21 -14.10 18.97
CA SER A 147 -9.37 -12.66 19.14
C SER A 147 -9.34 -12.06 17.74
N ARG A 148 -10.41 -11.36 17.36
CA ARG A 148 -10.63 -10.80 16.01
C ARG A 148 -9.33 -10.25 15.44
N THR A 149 -8.74 -10.98 14.50
CA THR A 149 -7.49 -10.59 13.87
C THR A 149 -7.76 -9.59 12.78
N TYR A 150 -7.02 -8.49 12.77
CA TYR A 150 -7.06 -7.48 11.74
C TYR A 150 -5.70 -7.35 11.07
N ALA A 151 -5.71 -7.28 9.74
CA ALA A 151 -4.64 -6.67 8.98
C ALA A 151 -5.13 -5.33 8.45
N VAL A 152 -4.38 -4.26 8.71
CA VAL A 152 -4.71 -2.92 8.26
C VAL A 152 -3.59 -2.40 7.40
N THR A 153 -3.92 -2.08 6.15
CA THR A 153 -3.04 -1.31 5.26
C THR A 153 -3.47 0.15 5.28
N LEU A 154 -2.63 1.02 5.83
CA LEU A 154 -2.80 2.46 5.81
C LEU A 154 -2.08 3.03 4.58
N TYR A 155 -2.74 3.89 3.82
CA TYR A 155 -2.12 4.64 2.73
C TYR A 155 -2.09 6.11 3.12
N GLY A 156 -0.95 6.75 2.92
CA GLY A 156 -0.75 8.11 3.37
C GLY A 156 0.40 8.80 2.70
N ARG A 157 0.62 10.04 3.13
CA ARG A 157 1.75 10.86 2.73
C ARG A 157 2.70 11.02 3.89
N ALA A 158 3.97 10.68 3.66
CA ALA A 158 5.03 10.81 4.61
C ALA A 158 5.74 12.16 4.49
N TYR A 159 6.17 12.70 5.64
CA TYR A 159 6.90 13.95 5.75
C TYR A 159 8.13 13.71 6.62
N VAL A 160 9.31 13.92 6.03
CA VAL A 160 10.57 13.96 6.78
C VAL A 160 10.64 15.33 7.43
N LEU A 161 10.70 15.37 8.77
CA LEU A 161 10.71 16.64 9.50
C LEU A 161 12.13 17.22 9.52
N GLU A 162 12.19 18.54 9.38
CA GLU A 162 13.38 19.31 9.68
C GLU A 162 13.66 19.31 11.19
N GLU A 163 14.93 19.46 11.55
CA GLU A 163 15.34 19.53 12.95
C GLU A 163 14.76 20.79 13.61
N GLY A 164 14.09 20.58 14.73
CA GLY A 164 13.37 21.64 15.42
C GLY A 164 12.37 21.12 16.47
N PRO A 165 11.64 22.03 17.13
CA PRO A 165 10.78 21.72 18.27
C PRO A 165 9.74 20.62 17.99
N ASP A 166 9.13 20.63 16.80
CA ASP A 166 8.13 19.62 16.43
C ASP A 166 8.75 18.24 16.24
N SER A 167 9.91 18.16 15.58
CA SER A 167 10.62 16.89 15.37
C SER A 167 11.05 16.29 16.71
N GLU A 168 11.57 17.09 17.64
CA GLU A 168 12.02 16.62 18.94
C GLU A 168 10.85 16.22 19.85
N ARG A 169 9.76 17.00 19.87
CA ARG A 169 8.51 16.63 20.57
C ARG A 169 8.00 15.26 20.13
N LEU A 170 7.99 15.00 18.82
CA LEU A 170 7.53 13.70 18.28
C LEU A 170 8.54 12.58 18.50
N ARG A 171 9.85 12.89 18.45
CA ARG A 171 10.92 11.95 18.81
C ARG A 171 10.79 11.48 20.25
N GLU A 172 10.54 12.40 21.19
CA GLU A 172 10.33 12.09 22.60
C GLU A 172 9.10 11.20 22.82
N LYS A 173 7.97 11.50 22.16
CA LYS A 173 6.78 10.63 22.19
C LYS A 173 7.09 9.23 21.65
N HIS A 174 7.84 9.15 20.55
CA HIS A 174 8.21 7.87 19.95
C HIS A 174 9.16 7.07 20.87
N LEU A 175 10.16 7.73 21.44
CA LEU A 175 11.10 7.14 22.41
C LEU A 175 10.39 6.63 23.66
N ALA A 176 9.47 7.42 24.23
CA ALA A 176 8.72 7.04 25.42
C ALA A 176 7.89 5.76 25.19
N ARG A 177 7.36 5.59 23.97
CA ARG A 177 6.60 4.39 23.59
C ARG A 177 7.51 3.19 23.29
N GLN A 178 8.72 3.42 22.78
CA GLN A 178 9.64 2.40 22.26
C GLN A 178 11.07 2.51 22.84
N PRO A 179 11.25 2.49 24.18
CA PRO A 179 12.56 2.76 24.80
C PRO A 179 13.64 1.75 24.39
N GLU A 180 13.27 0.47 24.20
CA GLU A 180 14.18 -0.60 23.75
C GLU A 180 14.79 -0.35 22.37
N SER A 181 14.14 0.49 21.55
CA SER A 181 14.61 0.84 20.21
C SER A 181 15.36 2.17 20.15
N ALA A 182 15.77 2.73 21.31
CA ALA A 182 16.40 4.05 21.42
C ALA A 182 17.59 4.27 20.46
N VAL A 183 18.36 3.22 20.17
CA VAL A 183 19.50 3.25 19.22
C VAL A 183 19.10 3.57 17.78
N PHE A 184 17.81 3.40 17.44
CA PHE A 184 17.23 3.75 16.14
C PHE A 184 16.44 5.06 16.17
N ILE A 185 16.27 5.67 17.34
CA ILE A 185 15.48 6.90 17.56
C ILE A 185 16.39 8.11 17.82
N LYS A 186 17.51 7.90 18.52
CA LYS A 186 18.47 8.96 18.90
C LYS A 186 19.73 8.92 18.04
N GLY A 187 20.27 10.09 17.76
CA GLY A 187 21.56 10.28 17.09
C GLY A 187 21.49 11.28 15.93
N ASP A 188 22.65 11.79 15.56
CA ASP A 188 22.78 12.93 14.64
C ASP A 188 22.29 12.64 13.21
N ASP A 189 22.27 11.37 12.79
CA ASP A 189 21.84 10.96 11.45
C ASP A 189 20.44 10.31 11.44
N ILE A 190 19.59 10.61 12.43
CA ILE A 190 18.25 10.02 12.56
C ILE A 190 17.16 11.05 12.33
N ALA A 191 16.48 10.93 11.19
CA ALA A 191 15.32 11.74 10.85
C ALA A 191 14.05 11.23 11.52
N VAL A 192 13.19 12.17 11.93
CA VAL A 192 11.81 11.91 12.35
C VAL A 192 10.91 12.01 11.13
N VAL A 193 10.02 11.04 10.98
CA VAL A 193 9.06 10.99 9.87
C VAL A 193 7.66 10.87 10.44
N THR A 194 6.75 11.70 9.92
CA THR A 194 5.32 11.57 10.17
C THR A 194 4.61 11.06 8.93
N VAL A 195 3.52 10.34 9.10
CA VAL A 195 2.64 9.93 8.00
C VAL A 195 1.23 10.36 8.31
N LEU A 196 0.69 11.21 7.42
CA LEU A 196 -0.72 11.58 7.40
C LEU A 196 -1.47 10.53 6.59
N ILE A 197 -2.44 9.87 7.22
CA ILE A 197 -3.18 8.78 6.57
C ILE A 197 -4.37 9.36 5.81
N HIS A 198 -4.53 8.93 4.55
CA HIS A 198 -5.63 9.35 3.68
C HIS A 198 -6.63 8.24 3.44
N THR A 199 -6.18 7.00 3.33
CA THR A 199 -7.08 5.85 3.19
C THR A 199 -6.58 4.67 4.00
N ALA A 200 -7.47 3.74 4.32
CA ALA A 200 -7.13 2.50 5.00
C ALA A 200 -7.93 1.34 4.41
N ARG A 201 -7.31 0.17 4.39
CA ARG A 201 -7.95 -1.10 4.06
C ARG A 201 -7.81 -2.02 5.24
N LEU A 202 -8.93 -2.45 5.79
CA LEU A 202 -8.99 -3.36 6.91
C LEU A 202 -9.46 -4.69 6.36
N CYS A 203 -8.74 -5.75 6.70
CA CYS A 203 -9.13 -7.12 6.42
C CYS A 203 -9.24 -7.85 7.76
N ASP A 204 -10.36 -8.52 8.00
CA ASP A 204 -10.56 -9.39 9.15
C ASP A 204 -10.23 -10.86 8.83
N SER A 205 -10.31 -11.75 9.83
CA SER A 205 -10.07 -13.19 9.63
C SER A 205 -11.03 -13.88 8.67
N ALA A 206 -12.17 -13.26 8.34
CA ALA A 206 -13.16 -13.80 7.42
C ALA A 206 -12.93 -13.30 5.97
N ASP A 207 -11.78 -12.68 5.69
CA ASP A 207 -11.44 -12.05 4.40
C ASP A 207 -12.43 -10.93 4.03
N LYS A 208 -13.12 -10.36 5.02
CA LYS A 208 -14.00 -9.22 4.78
C LYS A 208 -13.15 -7.96 4.75
N VAL A 209 -13.14 -7.32 3.59
CA VAL A 209 -12.44 -6.05 3.40
C VAL A 209 -13.38 -4.87 3.60
N THR A 210 -12.97 -3.93 4.44
CA THR A 210 -13.57 -2.59 4.52
C THR A 210 -12.56 -1.52 4.15
N GLU A 211 -13.02 -0.48 3.48
CA GLU A 211 -12.19 0.64 3.05
C GLU A 211 -12.57 1.90 3.83
N TRP A 212 -11.58 2.75 4.00
CA TRP A 212 -11.67 4.06 4.62
C TRP A 212 -11.07 5.13 3.72
N SER A 213 -11.69 6.31 3.71
CA SER A 213 -11.07 7.53 3.20
C SER A 213 -11.26 8.70 4.17
N SER A 214 -10.23 9.51 4.35
CA SER A 214 -10.27 10.75 5.13
C SER A 214 -11.22 11.79 4.52
N THR A 215 -11.59 11.65 3.23
CA THR A 215 -12.55 12.52 2.54
C THR A 215 -13.99 11.99 2.57
N GLY A 216 -14.24 10.81 3.16
CA GLY A 216 -15.58 10.23 3.30
C GLY A 216 -16.25 9.81 1.98
N GLN A 217 -15.47 9.64 0.90
CA GLN A 217 -15.90 9.05 -0.38
C GLN A 217 -15.63 7.55 -0.43
#